data_AF-A0A1I0VP93-F1
#
_entry.id   AF-A0A1I0VP93-F1
#
_cell.length_a   1.000
_cell.length_b   1.000
_cell.length_c   1.000
_cell.angle_alpha   90.00
_cell.angle_beta   90.00
_cell.angle_gamma   90.00
#
_symmetry.space_group_name_H-M   'P 1'
#
loop_
_entity.id
_entity.type
_entity.pdbx_description
1 polymer ?
#
loop_
_entity_poly.entity_id
_entity_poly.type
_entity_poly.pdbx_seq_one_letter_code
_entity_poly.pdbx_strand_id
1 'polypeptide(L)'
;MSDNKYDNQEMADAGLYFPSLPDVTFSITANKDAYGDYPPAEYDAKVRGKLSLLARIQEAKNQQGKNYPPRTLLREGKRDVQHWHGEESLIRRTDGVHDFEWTLVGTPGDIAYPAVLEASMYTKVAHNMVGAAEAASLTDEEAIALWDRLLSGLKFRVKVPGAPPGSYYIDPDKPAQ
;
A
#
# COMPACT_ATOMS: atom_id res chain seq x y z
N MET A 1 -2.87 -12.14 -30.17
CA MET A 1 -2.47 -11.54 -28.88
C MET A 1 -3.51 -10.49 -28.58
N SER A 2 -4.29 -10.69 -27.52
CA SER A 2 -5.33 -9.77 -27.07
C SER A 2 -4.77 -8.36 -26.83
N ASP A 3 -5.58 -7.34 -27.08
CA ASP A 3 -5.27 -5.91 -26.95
C ASP A 3 -4.78 -5.51 -25.54
N ASN A 4 -3.52 -5.82 -25.20
CA ASN A 4 -2.82 -5.26 -24.03
C ASN A 4 -2.35 -3.83 -24.36
N LYS A 5 -3.29 -2.97 -24.77
CA LYS A 5 -2.96 -1.58 -25.08
C LYS A 5 -2.86 -0.72 -23.82
N TYR A 6 -3.46 -1.18 -22.71
CA TYR A 6 -3.46 -0.48 -21.42
C TYR A 6 -4.00 0.95 -21.47
N ASP A 7 -4.78 1.26 -22.51
CA ASP A 7 -5.35 2.59 -22.78
C ASP A 7 -6.53 2.93 -21.87
N ASN A 8 -7.07 1.96 -21.14
CA ASN A 8 -8.25 2.14 -20.28
C ASN A 8 -7.86 2.46 -18.84
N GLN A 9 -8.77 3.10 -18.10
CA GLN A 9 -8.69 3.15 -16.64
C GLN A 9 -8.75 1.73 -16.07
N GLU A 10 -7.88 1.44 -15.11
CA GLU A 10 -7.84 0.17 -14.39
C GLU A 10 -7.80 0.45 -12.89
N MET A 11 -8.70 -0.20 -12.15
CA MET A 11 -8.74 -0.19 -10.68
C MET A 11 -8.86 -1.63 -10.20
N ALA A 12 -8.16 -1.96 -9.12
CA ALA A 12 -8.21 -3.28 -8.52
C ALA A 12 -8.09 -3.17 -7.00
N ASP A 13 -8.94 -3.92 -6.31
CA ASP A 13 -8.96 -4.03 -4.87
C ASP A 13 -8.95 -5.50 -4.48
N ALA A 14 -8.10 -5.86 -3.53
CA ALA A 14 -8.01 -7.22 -3.02
C ALA A 14 -7.80 -7.20 -1.50
N GLY A 15 -8.57 -8.02 -0.78
CA GLY A 15 -8.42 -8.23 0.65
C GLY A 15 -8.08 -9.69 0.96
N LEU A 16 -7.22 -9.90 1.94
CA LEU A 16 -6.88 -11.20 2.50
C LEU A 16 -7.48 -11.35 3.89
N TYR A 17 -8.17 -12.46 4.09
CA TYR A 17 -8.61 -12.94 5.38
C TYR A 17 -7.75 -14.14 5.79
N PHE A 18 -7.28 -14.13 7.04
CA PHE A 18 -6.41 -15.18 7.58
C PHE A 18 -7.19 -16.01 8.62
N PRO A 19 -7.61 -17.25 8.33
CA PRO A 19 -8.40 -18.04 9.28
C PRO A 19 -7.71 -18.27 10.64
N SER A 20 -6.37 -18.33 10.65
CA SER A 20 -5.57 -18.47 11.88
C SER A 20 -5.34 -17.15 12.62
N LEU A 21 -5.63 -16.01 11.98
CA LEU A 21 -5.47 -14.65 12.51
C LEU A 21 -6.73 -13.84 12.15
N PRO A 22 -7.91 -14.22 12.66
CA PRO A 22 -9.20 -13.70 12.19
C PRO A 22 -9.41 -12.21 12.52
N ASP A 23 -8.64 -11.66 13.45
CA ASP A 23 -8.63 -10.24 13.80
C ASP A 23 -7.68 -9.40 12.93
N VAL A 24 -7.02 -10.04 11.96
CA VAL A 24 -6.06 -9.39 11.05
C VAL A 24 -6.65 -9.32 9.65
N THR A 25 -6.61 -8.13 9.07
CA THR A 25 -6.95 -7.90 7.66
C THR A 25 -5.76 -7.30 6.95
N PHE A 26 -5.52 -7.73 5.73
CA PHE A 26 -4.58 -7.09 4.81
C PHE A 26 -5.30 -6.79 3.50
N SER A 27 -5.09 -5.61 2.94
CA SER A 27 -5.70 -5.23 1.67
C SER A 27 -4.72 -4.47 0.79
N ILE A 28 -4.93 -4.57 -0.52
CA ILE A 28 -4.23 -3.81 -1.55
C ILE A 28 -5.26 -3.13 -2.43
N THR A 29 -5.02 -1.87 -2.75
CA THR A 29 -5.77 -1.10 -3.73
C THR A 29 -4.81 -0.54 -4.76
N ALA A 30 -5.17 -0.64 -6.04
CA ALA A 30 -4.44 -0.06 -7.15
C ALA A 30 -5.40 0.77 -8.00
N ASN A 31 -4.96 1.95 -8.40
CA ASN A 31 -5.66 2.82 -9.32
C ASN A 31 -4.66 3.39 -10.33
N LYS A 32 -4.73 2.92 -11.57
CA LYS A 32 -3.74 3.26 -12.62
C LYS A 32 -3.76 4.72 -13.00
N ASP A 33 -4.94 5.30 -13.12
CA ASP A 33 -5.14 6.64 -13.70
C ASP A 33 -5.91 7.59 -12.74
N ALA A 34 -5.74 7.37 -11.43
CA ALA A 34 -6.10 8.37 -10.44
C ALA A 34 -5.40 9.70 -10.76
N TYR A 35 -6.14 10.81 -10.64
CA TYR A 35 -5.64 12.16 -10.96
C TYR A 35 -5.25 12.36 -12.44
N GLY A 36 -5.70 11.48 -13.35
CA GLY A 36 -5.46 11.59 -14.80
C GLY A 36 -6.14 12.80 -15.47
N ASP A 37 -7.01 13.50 -14.73
CA ASP A 37 -7.59 14.78 -15.14
C ASP A 37 -6.60 15.95 -15.05
N TYR A 38 -5.52 15.82 -14.28
CA TYR A 38 -4.46 16.82 -14.23
C TYR A 38 -3.52 16.72 -15.43
N PRO A 39 -3.12 17.86 -16.04
CA PRO A 39 -2.00 17.86 -16.97
C PRO A 39 -0.74 17.29 -16.30
N PRO A 40 0.07 16.44 -16.96
CA PRO A 40 1.21 15.75 -16.33
C PRO A 40 2.18 16.68 -15.60
N ALA A 41 2.54 17.80 -16.22
CA ALA A 41 3.43 18.80 -15.61
C ALA A 41 2.83 19.46 -14.35
N GLU A 42 1.51 19.63 -14.31
CA GLU A 42 0.82 20.17 -13.14
C GLU A 42 0.70 19.13 -12.03
N TYR A 43 0.39 17.88 -12.37
CA TYR A 43 0.36 16.78 -11.43
C TYR A 43 1.69 16.66 -10.69
N ASP A 44 2.81 16.61 -11.43
CA ASP A 44 4.13 16.46 -10.83
C ASP A 44 4.54 17.67 -9.98
N ALA A 45 4.26 18.89 -10.44
CA ALA A 45 4.70 20.10 -9.77
C ALA A 45 3.87 20.46 -8.53
N LYS A 46 2.57 20.12 -8.50
CA LYS A 46 1.63 20.64 -7.48
C LYS A 46 0.87 19.58 -6.69
N VAL A 47 0.71 18.37 -7.24
CA VAL A 47 -0.18 17.34 -6.68
C VAL A 47 0.63 16.20 -6.09
N ARG A 48 1.52 15.56 -6.86
CA ARG A 48 2.25 14.33 -6.48
C ARG A 48 2.87 14.41 -5.08
N GLY A 49 3.58 15.49 -4.79
CA GLY A 49 4.26 15.67 -3.50
C GLY A 49 3.31 15.73 -2.29
N LYS A 50 2.07 16.20 -2.47
CA LYS A 50 1.06 16.27 -1.39
C LYS A 50 0.36 14.94 -1.14
N LEU A 51 0.37 14.04 -2.13
CA LEU A 51 -0.22 12.70 -2.02
C LEU A 51 0.69 11.72 -1.27
N SER A 52 1.98 12.06 -1.08
CA SER A 52 2.93 11.28 -0.28
C SER A 52 2.31 10.92 1.08
N LEU A 53 2.46 9.66 1.52
CA LEU A 53 2.00 9.21 2.83
C LEU A 53 2.63 10.06 3.94
N LEU A 54 3.94 10.29 3.88
CA LEU A 54 4.64 11.10 4.88
C LEU A 54 4.20 12.56 4.86
N ALA A 55 3.92 13.12 3.68
CA ALA A 55 3.39 14.47 3.54
C ALA A 55 1.98 14.59 4.17
N ARG A 56 1.09 13.63 3.88
CA ARG A 56 -0.27 13.56 4.46
C ARG A 56 -0.23 13.40 5.98
N ILE A 57 0.67 12.57 6.50
CA ILE A 57 0.87 12.40 7.94
C ILE A 57 1.38 13.70 8.57
N GLN A 58 2.34 14.38 7.96
CA GLN A 58 2.86 15.65 8.47
C GLN A 58 1.81 16.75 8.43
N GLU A 59 1.00 16.80 7.37
CA GLU A 59 -0.13 17.70 7.26
C GLU A 59 -1.16 17.43 8.37
N ALA A 60 -1.52 16.17 8.61
CA ALA A 60 -2.44 15.80 9.69
C ALA A 60 -1.89 16.19 11.07
N LYS A 61 -0.58 15.95 11.32
CA LYS A 61 0.12 16.42 12.54
C LYS A 61 0.00 17.95 12.70
N ASN A 62 0.23 18.69 11.62
CA ASN A 62 0.18 20.16 11.64
C ASN A 62 -1.23 20.70 11.89
N GLN A 63 -2.24 20.14 11.20
CA GLN A 63 -3.63 20.58 11.29
C GLN A 63 -4.24 20.26 12.66
N GLN A 64 -3.93 19.09 13.23
CA GLN A 64 -4.52 18.64 14.49
C GLN A 64 -3.72 19.09 15.71
N GLY A 65 -2.41 19.33 15.57
CA GLY A 65 -1.53 19.76 16.64
C GLY A 65 -1.64 18.85 17.87
N LYS A 66 -2.02 19.43 19.02
CA LYS A 66 -2.23 18.67 20.27
C LYS A 66 -3.36 17.65 20.22
N ASN A 67 -4.28 17.76 19.25
CA ASN A 67 -5.39 16.83 19.06
C ASN A 67 -5.00 15.66 18.16
N TYR A 68 -3.79 15.66 17.57
CA TYR A 68 -3.34 14.55 16.76
C TYR A 68 -3.25 13.29 17.62
N PRO A 69 -3.90 12.17 17.24
CA PRO A 69 -4.01 11.00 18.11
C PRO A 69 -2.65 10.48 18.59
N PRO A 70 -2.50 10.22 19.90
CA PRO A 70 -1.33 9.56 20.43
C PRO A 70 -1.23 8.15 19.83
N ARG A 71 0.00 7.71 19.56
CA ARG A 71 0.30 6.40 19.00
C ARG A 71 1.75 6.04 19.26
N THR A 72 2.05 4.75 19.27
CA THR A 72 3.42 4.25 19.23
C THR A 72 3.85 4.16 17.77
N LEU A 73 4.95 4.82 17.41
CA LEU A 73 5.57 4.69 16.09
C LEU A 73 6.48 3.46 16.07
N LEU A 74 6.21 2.51 15.19
CA LEU A 74 7.01 1.30 15.04
C LEU A 74 8.02 1.44 13.90
N ARG A 75 7.59 1.97 12.75
CA ARG A 75 8.45 2.29 11.60
C ARG A 75 7.76 3.30 10.70
N GLU A 76 8.47 4.31 10.20
CA GLU A 76 7.90 5.31 9.28
C GLU A 76 9.02 5.85 8.39
N GLY A 77 8.79 5.91 7.07
CA GLY A 77 9.81 6.37 6.15
C GLY A 77 9.62 5.87 4.71
N LYS A 78 10.67 6.03 3.91
CA LYS A 78 10.74 5.49 2.55
C LYS A 78 10.88 3.97 2.61
N ARG A 79 10.14 3.26 1.76
CA ARG A 79 10.24 1.81 1.61
C ARG A 79 10.01 1.40 0.17
N ASP A 80 11.03 0.78 -0.40
CA ASP A 80 10.93 0.16 -1.71
C ASP A 80 10.27 -1.22 -1.61
N VAL A 81 9.36 -1.49 -2.54
CA VAL A 81 8.71 -2.80 -2.72
C VAL A 81 8.89 -3.17 -4.19
N GLN A 82 9.70 -4.18 -4.47
CA GLN A 82 10.20 -4.45 -5.83
C GLN A 82 10.86 -3.20 -6.43
N HIS A 83 10.28 -2.65 -7.50
CA HIS A 83 10.72 -1.42 -8.17
C HIS A 83 9.88 -0.18 -7.79
N TRP A 84 8.88 -0.34 -6.92
CA TRP A 84 8.04 0.76 -6.48
C TRP A 84 8.68 1.48 -5.29
N HIS A 85 8.95 2.76 -5.47
CA HIS A 85 9.56 3.63 -4.47
C HIS A 85 8.49 4.29 -3.59
N GLY A 86 7.96 3.52 -2.65
CA GLY A 86 6.87 3.96 -1.79
C GLY A 86 7.34 4.52 -0.44
N GLU A 87 6.35 4.74 0.41
CA GLU A 87 6.47 5.16 1.79
C GLU A 87 5.64 4.26 2.68
N GLU A 88 6.09 4.03 3.92
CA GLU A 88 5.32 3.31 4.93
C GLU A 88 5.14 4.11 6.21
N SER A 89 4.08 3.80 6.94
CA SER A 89 3.87 4.16 8.34
C SER A 89 3.26 2.98 9.07
N LEU A 90 3.96 2.47 10.06
CA LEU A 90 3.56 1.38 10.94
C LEU A 90 3.41 1.95 12.33
N ILE A 91 2.17 2.01 12.79
CA ILE A 91 1.84 2.54 14.11
C ILE A 91 1.06 1.52 14.90
N ARG A 92 1.16 1.62 16.22
CA ARG A 92 0.20 1.03 17.14
C ARG A 92 -0.60 2.13 17.83
N ARG A 93 -1.91 2.11 17.63
CA ARG A 93 -2.87 3.01 18.28
C ARG A 93 -2.92 2.72 19.78
N THR A 94 -3.43 3.67 20.57
CA THR A 94 -3.57 3.52 22.03
C THR A 94 -4.54 2.41 22.44
N ASP A 95 -5.48 2.04 21.57
CA ASP A 95 -6.38 0.90 21.75
C ASP A 95 -5.75 -0.45 21.36
N GLY A 96 -4.47 -0.47 20.97
CA GLY A 96 -3.72 -1.68 20.62
C GLY A 96 -3.89 -2.15 19.17
N VAL A 97 -4.60 -1.39 18.32
CA VAL A 97 -4.66 -1.68 16.88
C VAL A 97 -3.29 -1.40 16.25
N HIS A 98 -2.75 -2.36 15.51
CA HIS A 98 -1.74 -2.08 14.49
C HIS A 98 -2.43 -1.52 13.26
N ASP A 99 -2.01 -0.33 12.84
CA ASP A 99 -2.54 0.40 11.69
C ASP A 99 -1.36 0.68 10.77
N PHE A 100 -1.18 -0.20 9.79
CA PHE A 100 0.02 -0.26 8.95
C PHE A 100 -0.36 0.09 7.53
N GLU A 101 0.38 1.02 6.94
CA GLU A 101 0.15 1.51 5.59
C GLU A 101 1.46 1.52 4.79
N TRP A 102 1.36 1.21 3.51
CA TRP A 102 2.36 1.52 2.49
C TRP A 102 1.68 2.13 1.28
N THR A 103 2.27 3.18 0.72
CA THR A 103 1.73 3.88 -0.45
C THR A 103 2.82 4.17 -1.46
N LEU A 104 2.54 3.85 -2.73
CA LEU A 104 3.18 4.43 -3.89
C LEU A 104 2.30 5.56 -4.45
N VAL A 105 2.93 6.71 -4.69
CA VAL A 105 2.36 7.78 -5.52
C VAL A 105 3.04 7.74 -6.89
N GLY A 106 2.41 7.06 -7.83
CA GLY A 106 2.92 6.85 -9.18
C GLY A 106 2.50 7.95 -10.15
N THR A 107 2.43 7.57 -11.41
CA THR A 107 2.15 8.47 -12.54
C THR A 107 0.79 8.08 -13.16
N PRO A 108 -0.15 9.04 -13.35
CA PRO A 108 -1.41 8.78 -14.03
C PRO A 108 -1.21 8.10 -15.40
N GLY A 109 -1.92 6.99 -15.60
CA GLY A 109 -1.89 6.20 -16.82
C GLY A 109 -0.73 5.20 -16.92
N ASP A 110 0.29 5.29 -16.07
CA ASP A 110 1.45 4.39 -16.11
C ASP A 110 1.11 3.03 -15.46
N ILE A 111 1.31 1.95 -16.21
CA ILE A 111 0.97 0.60 -15.77
C ILE A 111 2.03 0.05 -14.81
N ALA A 112 3.30 0.36 -15.05
CA ALA A 112 4.40 -0.09 -14.21
C ALA A 112 4.44 0.70 -12.89
N TYR A 113 3.97 1.95 -12.92
CA TYR A 113 3.89 2.88 -11.79
C TYR A 113 2.48 3.48 -11.67
N PRO A 114 1.46 2.69 -11.30
CA PRO A 114 0.09 3.19 -11.19
C PRO A 114 0.02 4.40 -10.27
N ALA A 115 -0.82 5.38 -10.62
CA ALA A 115 -0.95 6.63 -9.87
C ALA A 115 -1.11 6.42 -8.36
N VAL A 116 -1.88 5.41 -7.97
CA VAL A 116 -2.00 4.95 -6.59
C VAL A 116 -1.80 3.44 -6.53
N LEU A 117 -0.91 2.99 -5.64
CA LEU A 117 -0.86 1.60 -5.19
C LEU A 117 -0.64 1.62 -3.68
N GLU A 118 -1.60 1.08 -2.95
CA GLU A 118 -1.66 1.13 -1.50
C GLU A 118 -1.79 -0.29 -0.94
N ALA A 119 -1.12 -0.52 0.18
CA ALA A 119 -1.33 -1.69 1.02
C ALA A 119 -1.66 -1.23 2.43
N SER A 120 -2.62 -1.89 3.07
CA SER A 120 -3.02 -1.62 4.44
C SER A 120 -3.13 -2.91 5.22
N MET A 121 -2.75 -2.88 6.49
CA MET A 121 -2.97 -3.97 7.42
C MET A 121 -3.49 -3.45 8.75
N TYR A 122 -4.56 -4.08 9.23
CA TYR A 122 -5.16 -3.77 10.52
C TYR A 122 -5.22 -5.02 11.39
N THR A 123 -4.98 -4.85 12.69
CA THR A 123 -5.31 -5.86 13.71
C THR A 123 -6.53 -5.44 14.53
N LYS A 124 -6.98 -6.31 15.44
CA LYS A 124 -8.20 -6.10 16.25
C LYS A 124 -9.48 -5.90 15.43
N VAL A 125 -9.57 -6.50 14.26
CA VAL A 125 -10.78 -6.44 13.43
C VAL A 125 -11.80 -7.45 13.94
N ALA A 126 -13.04 -7.02 14.17
CA ALA A 126 -14.17 -7.91 14.36
C ALA A 126 -15.41 -7.27 13.76
N HIS A 127 -16.36 -8.07 13.26
CA HIS A 127 -17.61 -7.56 12.69
C HIS A 127 -17.39 -6.47 11.61
N ASN A 128 -16.34 -6.61 10.78
CA ASN A 128 -15.92 -5.63 9.78
C ASN A 128 -15.57 -4.24 10.33
N MET A 129 -15.13 -4.16 11.58
CA MET A 129 -14.76 -2.92 12.25
C MET A 129 -13.38 -3.05 12.90
N VAL A 130 -12.49 -2.12 12.57
CA VAL A 130 -11.16 -2.00 13.18
C VAL A 130 -11.30 -1.59 14.65
N GLY A 131 -10.58 -2.27 15.54
CA GLY A 131 -10.62 -2.04 16.99
C GLY A 131 -11.79 -2.71 17.71
N ALA A 132 -12.64 -3.47 17.00
CA ALA A 132 -13.78 -4.15 17.59
C ALA A 132 -13.42 -5.45 18.33
N ALA A 133 -12.32 -6.11 17.95
CA ALA A 133 -11.84 -7.24 18.74
C ALA A 133 -11.23 -6.75 20.05
N GLU A 134 -11.32 -7.54 21.11
CA GLU A 134 -10.85 -7.16 22.45
C GLU A 134 -9.33 -6.95 22.50
N ALA A 135 -8.57 -7.81 21.83
CA ALA A 135 -7.11 -7.80 21.79
C ALA A 135 -6.61 -8.09 20.37
N ALA A 136 -5.39 -7.64 20.07
CA ALA A 136 -4.67 -8.05 18.86
C ALA A 136 -4.10 -9.44 19.10
N SER A 137 -4.20 -10.32 18.10
CA SER A 137 -3.60 -11.66 18.17
C SER A 137 -2.08 -11.66 18.02
N LEU A 138 -1.51 -10.59 17.48
CA LEU A 138 -0.08 -10.44 17.18
C LEU A 138 0.59 -9.44 18.12
N THR A 139 1.86 -9.70 18.48
CA THR A 139 2.74 -8.68 19.06
C THR A 139 3.18 -7.65 18.00
N ASP A 140 3.80 -6.55 18.44
CA ASP A 140 4.37 -5.53 17.55
C ASP A 140 5.37 -6.18 16.55
N GLU A 141 6.23 -7.10 17.02
CA GLU A 141 7.21 -7.81 16.18
C GLU A 141 6.55 -8.78 15.18
N GLU A 142 5.54 -9.52 15.62
CA GLU A 142 4.82 -10.47 14.75
C GLU A 142 3.99 -9.75 13.69
N ALA A 143 3.36 -8.63 14.05
CA ALA A 143 2.65 -7.77 13.10
C ALA A 143 3.60 -7.22 12.04
N ILE A 144 4.77 -6.69 12.43
CA ILE A 144 5.78 -6.20 11.49
C ILE A 144 6.29 -7.34 10.59
N ALA A 145 6.54 -8.53 11.16
CA ALA A 145 6.99 -9.68 10.40
C ALA A 145 5.95 -10.15 9.36
N LEU A 146 4.66 -10.21 9.74
CA LEU A 146 3.58 -10.55 8.82
C LEU A 146 3.45 -9.50 7.71
N TRP A 147 3.46 -8.22 8.07
CA TRP A 147 3.45 -7.11 7.13
C TRP A 147 4.59 -7.19 6.12
N ASP A 148 5.82 -7.41 6.58
CA ASP A 148 6.99 -7.51 5.72
C ASP A 148 6.91 -8.72 4.79
N ARG A 149 6.37 -9.84 5.28
CA ARG A 149 6.14 -11.06 4.50
C ARG A 149 5.10 -10.84 3.39
N LEU A 150 3.98 -10.19 3.71
CA LEU A 150 2.91 -9.92 2.76
C LEU A 150 3.35 -8.91 1.70
N LEU A 151 3.94 -7.79 2.14
CA LEU A 151 4.33 -6.71 1.24
C LEU A 151 5.49 -7.12 0.30
N SER A 152 6.46 -7.92 0.78
CA SER A 152 7.53 -8.45 -0.08
C SER A 152 7.03 -9.43 -1.14
N GLY A 153 5.84 -10.01 -0.96
CA GLY A 153 5.17 -10.87 -1.93
C GLY A 153 4.53 -10.10 -3.10
N LEU A 154 4.35 -8.78 -2.99
CA LEU A 154 3.69 -7.97 -4.01
C LEU A 154 4.56 -7.90 -5.27
N LYS A 155 4.04 -8.40 -6.39
CA LYS A 155 4.68 -8.42 -7.71
C LYS A 155 3.63 -8.38 -8.82
N PHE A 156 4.04 -7.96 -10.01
CA PHE A 156 3.23 -8.19 -11.19
C PHE A 156 3.10 -9.69 -11.48
N ARG A 157 1.92 -10.14 -11.90
CA ARG A 157 1.70 -11.55 -12.26
C ARG A 157 2.46 -11.95 -13.52
N VAL A 158 2.63 -11.01 -14.45
CA VAL A 158 3.26 -11.21 -15.76
C VAL A 158 4.19 -10.03 -16.06
N LYS A 159 5.01 -10.15 -17.11
CA LYS A 159 5.82 -9.04 -17.60
C LYS A 159 4.93 -7.85 -18.00
N VAL A 160 5.26 -6.67 -17.50
CA VAL A 160 4.53 -5.41 -17.75
C VAL A 160 5.48 -4.42 -18.45
N PRO A 161 5.03 -3.72 -19.51
CA PRO A 161 5.82 -2.65 -20.13
C PRO A 161 6.24 -1.59 -19.11
N GLY A 162 7.53 -1.23 -19.08
CA GLY A 162 8.08 -0.26 -18.14
C GLY A 162 8.54 -0.83 -16.79
N ALA A 163 8.12 -2.06 -16.42
CA ALA A 163 8.59 -2.71 -15.20
C ALA A 163 9.94 -3.42 -15.42
N PRO A 164 10.93 -3.27 -14.52
CA PRO A 164 12.23 -3.91 -14.65
C PRO A 164 12.17 -5.43 -14.37
N PRO A 165 13.19 -6.21 -14.81
CA PRO A 165 13.32 -7.61 -14.42
C PRO A 165 13.31 -7.80 -12.90
N GLY A 166 12.59 -8.81 -12.42
CA GLY A 166 12.42 -9.11 -10.98
C GLY A 166 11.12 -8.58 -10.37
N SER A 167 10.48 -7.62 -11.02
CA SER A 167 9.19 -7.01 -10.61
C SER A 167 7.96 -7.87 -10.91
N TYR A 168 8.13 -8.93 -11.70
CA TYR A 168 7.08 -9.85 -12.07
C TYR A 168 7.42 -11.29 -11.67
N TYR A 169 6.38 -12.09 -11.46
CA TYR A 169 6.53 -13.51 -11.22
C TYR A 169 7.08 -14.21 -12.46
N ILE A 170 8.12 -15.03 -12.27
CA ILE A 170 8.66 -15.94 -13.27
C ILE A 170 8.31 -17.34 -12.78
N ASP A 171 7.50 -18.04 -13.56
CA ASP A 171 7.14 -19.44 -13.28
C ASP A 171 8.39 -20.31 -13.50
N PRO A 172 8.94 -20.95 -12.45
CA PRO A 172 10.18 -21.72 -12.58
C PRO A 172 10.02 -22.95 -13.46
N ASP A 173 8.79 -23.42 -13.66
CA ASP A 173 8.47 -24.64 -14.42
C ASP A 173 8.11 -24.36 -15.88
N LYS A 174 8.09 -23.07 -16.28
CA LYS A 174 7.84 -22.66 -17.67
C LYS A 174 9.08 -22.00 -18.27
N PRO A 175 9.37 -22.25 -19.57
CA PRO A 175 10.46 -21.56 -20.24
C PRO A 175 10.22 -20.04 -20.19
N ALA A 176 11.29 -19.27 -19.98
CA ALA A 176 11.23 -17.82 -19.95
C ALA A 176 10.60 -17.30 -21.26
N GLN A 177 9.51 -16.53 -21.14
CA GLN A 177 8.83 -15.86 -22.24
C GLN A 177 9.38 -14.44 -22.44
#